data_AF-A0AAW9SY15-F1
#
_entry.id   AF-A0AAW9SY15-F1
#
_cell.length_a   1.000
_cell.length_b   1.000
_cell.length_c   1.000
_cell.angle_alpha   90.00
_cell.angle_beta   90.00
_cell.angle_gamma   90.00
#
_symmetry.space_group_name_H-M   'P 1'
#
loop_
_entity.id
_entity.type
_entity.pdbx_description
1 polymer ?
#
loop_
_entity_poly.entity_id
_entity_poly.type
_entity_poly.pdbx_seq_one_letter_code
_entity_poly.pdbx_strand_id
1 'polypeptide(L)'
;MASTEWSVPNRRFPDWPKVDVADLDTPYRELWEFTYALQTELDTAIRQGWVVGETEFALRVGISEKTLRRYLRGETWPSVQSIAVMEHALDTRLWPRRRLRCPRNRPLWRRGN
;
A
#
# COMPACT_ATOMS: atom_id res chain seq x y z
N MET A 1 -28.26 -13.65 -1.25
CA MET A 1 -26.98 -13.30 -1.89
C MET A 1 -25.91 -13.50 -0.85
N ALA A 2 -25.01 -14.48 -1.02
CA ALA A 2 -23.94 -14.71 -0.05
C ALA A 2 -22.96 -13.54 -0.15
N SER A 3 -22.87 -12.71 0.89
CA SER A 3 -21.75 -11.78 1.03
C SER A 3 -20.49 -12.63 1.12
N THR A 4 -19.67 -12.62 0.07
CA THR A 4 -18.31 -13.18 0.13
C THR A 4 -17.57 -12.39 1.20
N GLU A 5 -17.53 -12.91 2.42
CA GLU A 5 -16.76 -12.32 3.50
C GLU A 5 -15.29 -12.56 3.18
N TRP A 6 -14.65 -11.54 2.59
CA TRP A 6 -13.23 -11.58 2.31
C TRP A 6 -12.46 -11.67 3.63
N SER A 7 -11.90 -12.84 3.91
CA SER A 7 -11.03 -13.02 5.06
C SER A 7 -9.78 -12.15 4.94
N VAL A 8 -9.21 -11.75 6.09
CA VAL A 8 -7.95 -11.01 6.11
C VAL A 8 -6.84 -11.83 5.44
N PRO A 9 -5.96 -11.21 4.64
CA PRO A 9 -4.99 -11.91 3.82
C PRO A 9 -4.10 -12.89 4.56
N ASN A 10 -3.53 -12.49 5.70
CA ASN A 10 -2.64 -13.36 6.47
C ASN A 10 -3.33 -14.59 7.06
N ARG A 11 -4.66 -14.56 7.23
CA ARG A 11 -5.46 -15.71 7.65
C ARG A 11 -5.64 -16.70 6.52
N ARG A 12 -5.77 -16.21 5.28
CA ARG A 12 -5.92 -17.04 4.08
C ARG A 12 -4.57 -17.53 3.53
N PHE A 13 -3.54 -16.71 3.68
CA PHE A 13 -2.17 -16.90 3.20
C PHE A 13 -1.19 -16.56 4.33
N PRO A 14 -0.80 -17.56 5.16
CA PRO A 14 0.04 -17.33 6.34
C PRO A 14 1.38 -16.65 6.07
N ASP A 15 1.95 -16.87 4.88
CA ASP A 15 3.25 -16.33 4.48
C ASP A 15 3.16 -14.91 3.89
N TRP A 16 2.02 -14.24 3.96
CA TRP A 16 1.83 -12.90 3.42
C TRP A 16 2.91 -11.90 3.89
N PRO A 17 3.48 -11.05 3.00
CA PRO A 17 3.22 -10.94 1.56
C PRO A 17 4.12 -11.85 0.68
N LYS A 18 4.86 -12.81 1.26
CA LYS A 18 5.73 -13.77 0.55
C LYS A 18 4.92 -14.94 -0.03
N VAL A 19 4.02 -14.62 -0.95
CA VAL A 19 3.12 -15.56 -1.59
C VAL A 19 3.35 -15.57 -3.10
N ASP A 20 3.03 -16.67 -3.78
CA ASP A 20 3.03 -16.68 -5.24
C ASP A 20 1.84 -15.88 -5.76
N VAL A 21 2.12 -14.80 -6.49
CA VAL A 21 1.11 -13.87 -7.03
C VAL A 21 0.24 -14.54 -8.10
N ALA A 22 0.76 -15.55 -8.79
CA ALA A 22 0.02 -16.29 -9.81
C ALA A 22 -1.18 -17.04 -9.23
N ASP A 23 -1.08 -17.47 -7.96
CA ASP A 23 -2.09 -18.25 -7.25
C ASP A 23 -3.12 -17.39 -6.52
N LEU A 24 -2.96 -16.07 -6.52
CA LEU A 24 -3.89 -15.15 -5.85
C LEU A 24 -5.12 -14.85 -6.71
N ASP A 25 -6.30 -14.98 -6.10
CA ASP A 25 -7.54 -14.41 -6.63
C ASP A 25 -7.39 -12.90 -6.80
N THR A 26 -8.12 -12.32 -7.76
CA THR A 26 -8.08 -10.89 -8.11
C THR A 26 -8.04 -9.93 -6.91
N PRO A 27 -8.94 -10.01 -5.90
CA PRO A 27 -8.90 -9.06 -4.79
C PRO A 27 -7.63 -9.17 -3.94
N TYR A 28 -7.12 -10.39 -3.72
CA TYR A 28 -5.88 -10.59 -2.99
C TYR A 28 -4.66 -10.18 -3.80
N ARG A 29 -4.69 -10.38 -5.12
CA ARG A 29 -3.66 -9.86 -6.03
C ARG A 29 -3.60 -8.34 -6.01
N GLU A 30 -4.74 -7.67 -6.09
CA GLU A 30 -4.80 -6.21 -6.04
C GLU A 30 -4.25 -5.68 -4.70
N LEU A 31 -4.59 -6.35 -3.61
CA LEU A 31 -4.03 -6.00 -2.31
C LEU A 31 -2.52 -6.27 -2.23
N TRP A 32 -2.03 -7.37 -2.81
CA TRP A 32 -0.61 -7.68 -2.85
C TRP A 32 0.15 -6.60 -3.61
N GLU A 33 -0.36 -6.17 -4.77
CA GLU A 33 0.23 -5.09 -5.56
C GLU A 33 0.23 -3.77 -4.78
N PHE A 34 -0.83 -3.47 -4.03
CA PHE A 34 -0.89 -2.33 -3.11
C PHE A 34 0.18 -2.43 -2.02
N THR A 35 0.31 -3.58 -1.34
CA THR A 35 1.32 -3.81 -0.29
C THR A 35 2.74 -3.65 -0.85
N TYR A 36 2.99 -4.18 -2.04
CA TYR A 36 4.28 -4.07 -2.72
C TYR A 36 4.61 -2.61 -3.09
N ALA A 37 3.64 -1.87 -3.64
CA ALA A 37 3.80 -0.45 -3.96
C ALA A 37 4.07 0.39 -2.70
N LEU A 38 3.33 0.13 -1.62
CA LEU A 38 3.50 0.82 -0.34
C LEU A 38 4.90 0.57 0.27
N GLN A 39 5.36 -0.69 0.27
CA GLN A 39 6.71 -1.03 0.73
C GLN A 39 7.79 -0.34 -0.12
N THR A 40 7.61 -0.33 -1.44
CA THR A 40 8.55 0.31 -2.37
C THR A 40 8.68 1.81 -2.12
N GLU A 41 7.57 2.50 -1.88
CA GLU A 41 7.56 3.93 -1.55
C GLU A 41 8.20 4.21 -0.18
N LEU A 42 7.94 3.37 0.83
CA LEU A 42 8.60 3.44 2.13
C LEU A 42 10.12 3.29 2.01
N ASP A 43 10.61 2.23 1.36
CA ASP A 43 12.04 1.97 1.20
C ASP A 43 12.72 3.11 0.42
N THR A 44 12.02 3.63 -0.58
CA THR A 44 12.49 4.75 -1.39
C THR A 44 12.55 6.05 -0.59
N ALA A 45 11.54 6.34 0.21
CA ALA A 45 11.50 7.49 1.11
C ALA A 45 12.65 7.46 2.13
N ILE A 46 12.94 6.29 2.72
CA ILE A 46 14.06 6.10 3.64
C ILE A 46 15.39 6.32 2.92
N ARG A 47 15.59 5.64 1.78
CA ARG A 47 16.82 5.75 0.98
C ARG A 47 17.12 7.18 0.51
N GLN A 48 16.09 7.98 0.25
CA GLN A 48 16.23 9.37 -0.18
C GLN A 48 16.30 10.37 0.99
N GLY A 49 16.30 9.88 2.24
CA GLY A 49 16.36 10.73 3.43
C GLY A 49 15.12 11.58 3.62
N TRP A 50 14.00 11.27 2.97
CA TRP A 50 12.74 11.96 3.21
C TRP A 50 12.29 11.66 4.64
N VAL A 51 12.36 10.40 5.07
CA VAL A 51 11.98 9.93 6.40
C VAL A 51 13.06 9.04 6.99
N VAL A 52 13.12 8.94 8.32
CA VAL A 52 14.07 8.07 9.02
C VAL A 52 13.58 6.64 9.20
N GLY A 53 12.27 6.38 9.02
CA GLY A 53 11.69 5.04 9.19
C GLY A 53 10.16 4.99 9.08
N GLU A 54 9.59 3.82 9.42
CA GLU A 54 8.15 3.51 9.31
C GLU A 54 7.24 4.51 10.03
N THR A 55 7.60 4.89 11.27
CA THR A 55 6.78 5.79 12.09
C THR A 55 6.63 7.15 11.44
N GLU A 56 7.73 7.74 10.98
CA GLU A 56 7.72 9.05 10.34
C GLU A 56 7.03 8.99 8.96
N PHE A 57 7.28 7.91 8.20
CA PHE A 57 6.57 7.67 6.94
C PHE A 57 5.06 7.64 7.14
N ALA A 58 4.57 6.82 8.08
CA ALA A 58 3.15 6.68 8.38
C ALA A 58 2.51 8.04 8.70
N LEU A 59 3.14 8.83 9.57
CA LEU A 59 2.66 10.17 9.94
C LEU A 59 2.58 11.09 8.72
N ARG A 60 3.60 11.11 7.86
CA ARG A 60 3.61 11.96 6.67
C ARG A 60 2.59 11.56 5.61
N VAL A 61 2.26 10.28 5.53
CA VAL A 61 1.20 9.78 4.61
C VAL A 61 -0.19 9.72 5.26
N GLY A 62 -0.35 10.30 6.46
CA GLY A 62 -1.65 10.50 7.10
C GLY A 62 -2.25 9.26 7.76
N ILE A 63 -1.44 8.28 8.16
CA ILE A 63 -1.90 7.09 8.89
C ILE A 63 -1.07 6.84 10.15
N SER A 64 -1.54 5.93 11.02
CA SER A 64 -0.74 5.49 12.17
C SER A 64 0.29 4.42 11.74
N GLU A 65 1.42 4.34 12.44
CA GLU A 65 2.41 3.27 12.25
C GLU A 65 1.77 1.87 12.40
N LYS A 66 0.86 1.73 13.37
CA LYS A 66 0.11 0.48 13.57
C LYS A 66 -0.73 0.12 12.36
N THR A 67 -1.36 1.12 11.73
CA THR A 67 -2.13 0.94 10.49
C THR A 67 -1.23 0.53 9.34
N LEU A 68 -0.08 1.20 9.17
CA LEU A 68 0.93 0.86 8.16
C LEU A 68 1.34 -0.61 8.29
N ARG A 69 1.75 -1.04 9.49
CA ARG A 69 2.17 -2.44 9.74
C ARG A 69 1.06 -3.44 9.48
N ARG A 70 -0.18 -3.12 9.85
CA ARG A 70 -1.34 -3.98 9.56
C ARG A 70 -1.55 -4.18 8.07
N TYR A 71 -1.36 -3.13 7.26
CA TYR A 71 -1.44 -3.24 5.81
C TYR A 71 -0.29 -4.08 5.23
N LEU A 72 0.95 -3.83 5.68
CA LEU A 72 2.12 -4.56 5.20
C LEU A 72 2.05 -6.06 5.53
N ARG A 73 1.50 -6.40 6.70
CA ARG A 73 1.32 -7.79 7.17
C ARG A 73 0.03 -8.44 6.67
N GLY A 74 -0.82 -7.73 5.93
CA GLY A 74 -2.11 -8.27 5.50
C GLY A 74 -3.03 -8.64 6.66
N GLU A 75 -2.92 -7.93 7.80
CA GLU A 75 -3.79 -8.09 8.97
C GLU A 75 -5.14 -7.39 8.77
N THR A 76 -5.26 -6.49 7.79
CA THR A 76 -6.48 -5.76 7.49
C THR A 76 -6.49 -5.26 6.05
N TRP A 77 -7.69 -5.05 5.50
CA TRP A 77 -7.87 -4.39 4.22
C TRP A 77 -7.78 -2.88 4.39
N PRO A 78 -7.06 -2.17 3.50
CA PRO A 78 -7.06 -0.72 3.52
C PRO A 78 -8.43 -0.18 3.10
N SER A 79 -8.89 0.87 3.78
CA SER A 79 -10.11 1.56 3.40
C SER A 79 -9.85 2.44 2.17
N VAL A 80 -10.89 2.71 1.37
CA VAL A 80 -10.80 3.64 0.23
C VAL A 80 -10.29 5.02 0.67
N GLN A 81 -10.71 5.49 1.85
CA GLN A 81 -10.25 6.76 2.41
C GLN A 81 -8.75 6.72 2.75
N SER A 82 -8.28 5.66 3.39
CA SER A 82 -6.86 5.49 3.73
C SER A 82 -6.00 5.44 2.47
N ILE A 83 -6.44 4.71 1.44
CA ILE A 83 -5.76 4.68 0.14
C ILE A 83 -5.67 6.08 -0.44
N ALA A 84 -6.79 6.81 -0.54
CA ALA A 84 -6.82 8.13 -1.12
C ALA A 84 -5.90 9.14 -0.39
N VAL A 85 -5.86 9.09 0.95
CA VAL A 85 -4.98 9.94 1.75
C VAL A 85 -3.50 9.62 1.48
N MET A 86 -3.13 8.33 1.46
CA MET A 86 -1.75 7.93 1.17
C MET A 86 -1.34 8.28 -0.26
N GLU A 87 -2.19 8.01 -1.24
CA GLU A 87 -1.95 8.34 -2.65
C GLU A 87 -1.81 9.85 -2.86
N HIS A 88 -2.59 10.66 -2.15
CA HIS A 88 -2.49 12.11 -2.20
C HIS A 88 -1.17 12.61 -1.59
N ALA A 89 -0.80 12.12 -0.40
CA ALA A 89 0.42 12.54 0.28
C ALA A 89 1.69 12.13 -0.49
N LEU A 90 1.66 10.95 -1.10
CA LEU A 90 2.76 10.44 -1.92
C LEU A 90 2.70 10.90 -3.37
N ASP A 91 1.60 11.53 -3.81
CA ASP A 91 1.30 11.85 -5.23
C ASP A 91 1.69 10.69 -6.17
N THR A 92 1.35 9.48 -5.75
CA THR A 92 1.61 8.21 -6.43
C THR A 92 0.37 7.34 -6.32
N ARG A 93 0.21 6.40 -7.25
CA ARG A 93 -0.86 5.41 -7.17
C ARG A 93 -0.35 4.19 -6.45
N LEU A 94 -1.02 3.84 -5.35
CA LEU A 94 -0.75 2.66 -4.56
C LEU A 94 -1.72 1.54 -4.94
N TRP A 95 -3.01 1.85 -5.12
CA TRP A 95 -3.99 0.82 -5.48
C TRP A 95 -3.95 0.55 -6.98
N PRO A 96 -3.92 -0.73 -7.40
CA PRO A 96 -3.93 -1.07 -8.81
C PRO A 96 -5.32 -0.86 -9.41
N ARG A 97 -5.62 0.37 -9.84
CA ARG A 97 -6.77 0.58 -10.73
C ARG A 97 -6.43 0.02 -12.11
N ARG A 98 -7.35 -0.78 -12.69
CA ARG A 98 -7.36 -1.09 -14.14
C ARG A 98 -6.93 0.17 -14.90
N ARG A 99 -5.82 0.03 -15.61
CA ARG A 99 -4.94 1.08 -16.15
C ARG A 99 -5.67 2.21 -16.91
N LEU A 100 -6.35 3.12 -16.21
CA LEU A 100 -6.55 4.48 -16.73
C LEU A 100 -5.27 5.22 -16.40
N ARG A 101 -4.38 5.34 -17.38
CA ARG A 101 -3.14 6.12 -17.31
C ARG A 101 -3.47 7.55 -16.86
N CYS A 102 -3.39 7.84 -15.57
CA CYS A 102 -2.96 9.17 -15.20
C CYS A 102 -1.43 9.16 -15.34
N PRO A 103 -0.84 10.20 -15.94
CA PRO A 103 0.60 10.34 -15.98
C PRO A 103 1.16 10.19 -14.56
N ARG A 104 2.26 9.43 -14.42
CA ARG A 104 3.04 9.37 -13.18
C ARG A 104 3.46 10.79 -12.84
N ASN A 105 2.67 11.47 -12.01
CA ASN A 105 3.15 12.65 -11.34
C ASN A 105 4.25 12.20 -10.40
N ARG A 106 5.36 12.95 -10.39
CA ARG A 106 6.42 12.70 -9.42
C ARG A 106 5.83 13.02 -8.04
N PRO A 107 6.05 12.14 -7.04
CA PRO A 107 5.67 12.40 -5.66
C PRO A 107 5.95 13.84 -5.25
N LEU A 108 5.08 14.48 -4.47
CA LEU A 108 5.22 15.91 -4.13
C LEU A 108 6.60 16.21 -3.49
N TRP A 109 7.12 15.26 -2.73
CA TRP A 109 8.43 15.34 -2.11
C TRP A 109 9.62 15.13 -3.08
N ARG A 110 9.40 14.61 -4.29
CA ARG A 110 10.37 14.54 -5.41
C ARG A 110 10.32 15.74 -6.36
N ARG A 111 9.45 16.73 -6.11
CA ARG A 111 9.30 17.92 -6.98
C ARG A 111 10.29 19.05 -6.66
N GLY A 112 11.21 18.88 -5.70
CA GLY A 112 12.23 19.87 -5.35
C GLY A 112 13.65 19.31 -5.42
N ASN A 113 14.33 19.58 -6.54
CA ASN A 113 15.74 19.97 -6.63
C ASN A 113 15.93 20.72 -7.95
#